data_AF-A0A271IX06-F1
#
_entry.id   AF-A0A271IX06-F1
#
_cell.length_a   1.000
_cell.length_b   1.000
_cell.length_c   1.000
_cell.angle_alpha   90.00
_cell.angle_beta   90.00
_cell.angle_gamma   90.00
#
_symmetry.space_group_name_H-M   'P 1'
#
loop_
_entity.id
_entity.type
_entity.pdbx_description
1 polymer ?
#
loop_
_entity_poly.entity_id
_entity_poly.type
_entity_poly.pdbx_seq_one_letter_code
_entity_poly.pdbx_strand_id
1 'polypeptide(L)'
;MPRLHVGDTVVFTTTKGKWGGVPGRPAHWRLVAVLEVAERFETHAEAAALYAARRMRPPGNLVVAGNPPLPVPLTLHHGKVHDGDWDAVCVERAADCGVVLACETRVLDLVDPPPILQDDLLALFGTVPNTRTPPEISEAQFDRLLAIADARRPTERNALRRAA
;
A
#
# COMPACT_ATOMS: atom_id res chain seq x y z
N MET A 1 15.99 4.78 -0.66
CA MET A 1 15.87 3.70 0.35
C MET A 1 14.65 3.93 1.23
N PRO A 2 13.84 2.89 1.54
CA PRO A 2 12.70 2.98 2.45
C PRO A 2 13.14 3.36 3.86
N ARG A 3 12.38 4.28 4.50
CA ARG A 3 12.64 4.75 5.88
C ARG A 3 12.13 3.80 6.98
N LEU A 4 11.38 2.77 6.60
CA LEU A 4 10.69 1.87 7.52
C LEU A 4 11.62 0.78 8.06
N HIS A 5 11.49 0.47 9.34
CA HIS A 5 12.24 -0.55 10.08
C HIS A 5 11.30 -1.57 10.73
N VAL A 6 11.86 -2.68 11.21
CA VAL A 6 11.09 -3.69 11.95
C VAL A 6 10.41 -3.06 13.17
N GLY A 7 9.13 -3.37 13.36
CA GLY A 7 8.27 -2.79 14.39
C GLY A 7 7.50 -1.54 13.94
N ASP A 8 7.85 -0.93 12.80
CA ASP A 8 7.09 0.21 12.28
C ASP A 8 5.70 -0.21 11.81
N THR A 9 4.72 0.67 12.04
CA THR A 9 3.35 0.51 11.56
C THR A 9 3.08 1.37 10.34
N VAL A 10 2.43 0.79 9.32
CA VAL A 10 2.06 1.44 8.07
C VAL A 10 0.54 1.42 7.92
N VAL A 11 -0.05 2.61 7.75
CA VAL A 11 -1.47 2.74 7.39
C VAL A 11 -1.60 2.87 5.89
N PHE A 12 -2.29 1.93 5.26
CA PHE A 12 -2.55 1.92 3.83
C PHE A 12 -3.93 2.52 3.53
N THR A 13 -3.95 3.60 2.76
CA THR A 13 -5.18 4.22 2.28
C THR A 13 -5.25 4.18 0.76
N THR A 14 -6.46 4.09 0.22
CA THR A 14 -6.69 4.23 -1.23
C THR A 14 -7.61 5.42 -1.51
N THR A 15 -7.34 6.12 -2.62
CA THR A 15 -8.20 7.21 -3.09
C THR A 15 -9.28 6.66 -3.99
N LYS A 16 -10.51 6.52 -3.49
CA LYS A 16 -11.66 6.09 -4.29
C LYS A 16 -12.32 7.27 -5.04
N GLY A 17 -12.15 8.50 -4.54
CA GLY A 17 -12.62 9.71 -5.20
C GLY A 17 -11.57 10.81 -5.12
N LYS A 18 -10.69 10.90 -6.13
CA LYS A 18 -9.84 12.10 -6.34
C LYS A 18 -10.67 13.35 -6.67
N TRP A 19 -11.95 13.15 -6.97
CA TRP A 19 -12.83 14.17 -7.53
C TRP A 19 -14.02 14.35 -6.60
N GLY A 20 -13.93 15.32 -5.68
CA GLY A 20 -15.10 15.98 -5.11
C GLY A 20 -15.94 16.74 -6.17
N GLY A 21 -15.81 16.39 -7.45
CA GLY A 21 -16.48 16.99 -8.60
C GLY A 21 -17.86 16.39 -8.88
N VAL A 22 -18.31 15.41 -8.09
CA VAL A 22 -19.71 14.99 -8.08
C VAL A 22 -20.43 15.84 -7.03
N PRO A 23 -21.38 16.71 -7.41
CA PRO A 23 -22.16 17.49 -6.46
C PRO A 23 -22.74 16.61 -5.36
N GLY A 24 -22.51 16.98 -4.10
CA GLY A 24 -22.99 16.24 -2.93
C GLY A 24 -22.13 15.03 -2.52
N ARG A 25 -20.94 14.81 -3.11
CA ARG A 25 -19.98 13.79 -2.64
C ARG A 25 -18.64 14.41 -2.25
N PRO A 26 -18.31 14.47 -0.95
CA PRO A 26 -17.01 14.97 -0.52
C PRO A 26 -15.87 14.05 -0.99
N ALA A 27 -14.70 14.66 -1.21
CA ALA A 27 -13.47 13.92 -1.45
C ALA A 27 -13.16 13.02 -0.24
N HIS A 28 -12.80 11.77 -0.53
CA HIS A 28 -12.56 10.78 0.51
C HIS A 28 -11.55 9.72 0.10
N TRP A 29 -10.92 9.18 1.13
CA TRP A 29 -10.01 8.06 1.13
C TRP A 29 -10.68 6.89 1.86
N ARG A 30 -10.06 5.73 1.76
CA ARG A 30 -10.52 4.51 2.41
C ARG A 30 -9.33 3.89 3.14
N LEU A 31 -9.47 3.61 4.45
CA LEU A 31 -8.45 2.90 5.22
C LEU A 31 -8.59 1.41 4.92
N VAL A 32 -7.66 0.88 4.12
CA VAL A 32 -7.75 -0.49 3.60
C VAL A 32 -7.00 -1.47 4.50
N ALA A 33 -5.84 -1.07 5.00
CA ALA A 33 -5.03 -1.93 5.84
C ALA A 33 -4.21 -1.15 6.86
N VAL A 34 -3.89 -1.84 7.96
CA VAL A 34 -2.84 -1.48 8.90
C VAL A 34 -1.88 -2.65 8.92
N LEU A 35 -0.62 -2.37 8.61
CA LEU A 35 0.44 -3.37 8.49
C LEU A 35 1.55 -3.05 9.48
N GLU A 36 2.21 -4.07 10.00
CA GLU A 36 3.40 -3.92 10.84
C GLU A 36 4.59 -4.55 10.13
N VAL A 37 5.72 -3.86 10.06
CA VAL A 37 6.94 -4.39 9.45
C VAL A 37 7.51 -5.47 10.36
N ALA A 38 7.38 -6.74 9.94
CA ALA A 38 7.83 -7.89 10.70
C ALA A 38 9.29 -8.24 10.37
N GLU A 39 9.67 -8.16 9.10
CA GLU A 39 11.03 -8.45 8.65
C GLU A 39 11.46 -7.42 7.59
N ARG A 40 12.74 -7.05 7.63
CA ARG A 40 13.39 -6.17 6.66
C ARG A 40 14.59 -6.89 6.07
N PHE A 41 14.64 -6.92 4.75
CA PHE A 41 15.73 -7.48 3.96
C PHE A 41 16.39 -6.36 3.19
N GLU A 42 17.72 -6.38 3.11
CA GLU A 42 18.46 -5.34 2.37
C GLU A 42 18.58 -5.68 0.89
N THR A 43 18.28 -6.93 0.52
CA THR A 43 18.25 -7.37 -0.89
C THR A 43 17.04 -8.24 -1.22
N HIS A 44 16.68 -8.26 -2.50
CA HIS A 44 15.69 -9.19 -3.04
C HIS A 44 16.08 -10.66 -2.85
N ALA A 45 17.38 -10.98 -2.92
CA ALA A 45 17.87 -12.35 -2.78
C ALA A 45 17.64 -12.89 -1.36
N GLU A 46 17.89 -12.06 -0.34
CA GLU A 46 17.62 -12.40 1.07
C GLU A 46 16.12 -12.64 1.29
N ALA A 47 15.28 -11.73 0.78
CA ALA A 47 13.84 -11.90 0.86
C ALA A 47 13.36 -13.18 0.14
N ALA A 48 13.88 -13.49 -1.05
CA ALA A 48 13.54 -14.72 -1.78
C ALA A 48 13.89 -15.98 -0.98
N ALA A 49 15.01 -15.98 -0.25
CA ALA A 49 15.41 -17.11 0.58
C ALA A 49 14.35 -17.42 1.66
N LEU A 50 13.72 -16.40 2.24
CA LEU A 50 12.60 -16.58 3.17
C LEU A 50 11.41 -17.28 2.51
N TYR A 51 10.98 -16.80 1.34
CA TYR A 51 9.86 -17.41 0.61
C TYR A 51 10.16 -18.87 0.26
N ALA A 52 11.37 -19.16 -0.21
CA ALA A 52 11.82 -20.51 -0.52
C ALA A 52 11.81 -21.42 0.72
N ALA A 53 12.34 -20.94 1.86
CA ALA A 53 12.32 -21.69 3.12
C ALA A 53 10.89 -22.00 3.60
N ARG A 54 9.95 -21.10 3.34
CA ARG A 54 8.51 -21.27 3.63
C ARG A 54 7.75 -22.04 2.55
N ARG A 55 8.43 -22.54 1.51
CA ARG A 55 7.84 -23.22 0.34
C ARG A 55 6.77 -22.37 -0.37
N MET A 56 6.94 -21.05 -0.34
CA MET A 56 6.09 -20.07 -0.99
C MET A 56 6.75 -19.56 -2.27
N ARG A 57 5.94 -19.15 -3.24
CA ARG A 57 6.44 -18.41 -4.40
C ARG A 57 6.77 -16.97 -3.99
N PRO A 58 7.89 -16.40 -4.47
CA PRO A 58 8.16 -14.98 -4.26
C PRO A 58 7.07 -14.14 -4.95
N PRO A 59 6.74 -12.97 -4.41
CA PRO A 59 5.80 -12.06 -5.04
C PRO A 59 6.39 -11.48 -6.34
N GLY A 60 5.52 -11.11 -7.28
CA GLY A 60 5.95 -10.69 -8.64
C GLY A 60 6.74 -9.38 -8.70
N ASN A 61 6.81 -8.62 -7.60
CA ASN A 61 7.65 -7.42 -7.48
C ASN A 61 9.08 -7.72 -7.00
N LEU A 62 9.38 -8.98 -6.66
CA LEU A 62 10.69 -9.39 -6.20
C LEU A 62 11.51 -9.94 -7.38
N VAL A 63 12.40 -9.11 -7.92
CA VAL A 63 13.30 -9.46 -9.03
C VAL A 63 14.45 -10.35 -8.56
N VAL A 64 14.41 -11.65 -8.90
CA VAL A 64 15.47 -12.64 -8.64
C VAL A 64 15.54 -13.68 -9.76
N ALA A 65 16.58 -14.50 -9.78
CA ALA A 65 16.67 -15.64 -10.69
C ALA A 65 15.43 -16.56 -10.55
N GLY A 66 14.77 -16.86 -11.68
CA GLY A 66 13.52 -17.65 -11.70
C GLY A 66 12.24 -16.87 -11.38
N ASN A 67 12.32 -15.56 -11.08
CA ASN A 67 11.18 -14.66 -10.92
C ASN A 67 11.46 -13.35 -11.66
N PRO A 68 11.36 -13.34 -13.00
CA PRO A 68 11.65 -12.17 -13.80
C PRO A 68 10.61 -11.05 -13.54
N PRO A 69 10.95 -9.79 -13.85
CA PRO A 69 10.01 -8.68 -13.80
C PRO A 69 8.75 -8.97 -14.61
N LEU A 70 7.63 -8.35 -14.21
CA LEU A 70 6.42 -8.38 -15.03
C LEU A 70 6.70 -7.70 -16.39
N PRO A 71 6.21 -8.27 -17.51
CA PRO A 71 6.43 -7.69 -18.84
C PRO A 71 5.76 -6.32 -18.95
N VAL A 72 6.32 -5.42 -19.76
CA VAL A 72 5.86 -4.03 -19.90
C VAL A 72 4.34 -3.88 -20.06
N PRO A 73 3.62 -4.69 -20.87
CA PRO A 73 2.16 -4.58 -21.03
C PRO A 73 1.36 -4.80 -19.74
N LEU A 74 1.95 -5.45 -18.73
CA LEU A 74 1.34 -5.70 -17.41
C LEU A 74 1.77 -4.67 -16.36
N THR A 75 2.47 -3.60 -16.77
CA THR A 75 2.96 -2.55 -15.89
C THR A 75 2.33 -1.21 -16.24
N LEU A 76 2.15 -0.33 -15.24
CA LEU A 76 1.76 1.07 -15.44
C LEU A 76 2.99 1.87 -15.90
N HIS A 77 3.52 1.54 -17.09
CA HIS A 77 4.65 2.27 -17.64
C HIS A 77 4.18 3.56 -18.32
N HIS A 78 4.78 4.68 -17.94
CA HIS A 78 4.49 6.00 -18.49
C HIS A 78 5.62 6.51 -19.42
N GLY A 79 6.48 5.63 -19.95
CA GLY A 79 7.70 6.02 -20.69
C GLY A 79 7.98 5.25 -21.99
N LYS A 80 9.10 5.60 -22.64
CA LYS A 80 9.60 5.07 -23.93
C LYS A 80 10.57 3.89 -23.77
N VAL A 81 10.37 3.01 -22.78
CA VAL A 81 11.29 1.86 -22.62
C VAL A 81 10.81 0.76 -23.55
N HIS A 82 11.69 0.30 -24.44
CA HIS A 82 11.41 -0.85 -25.30
C HIS A 82 11.48 -2.13 -24.46
N ASP A 83 10.65 -3.12 -24.80
CA ASP A 83 10.52 -4.36 -24.02
C ASP A 83 11.86 -5.07 -23.76
N GLY A 84 12.85 -4.93 -24.64
CA GLY A 84 14.18 -5.53 -24.50
C GLY A 84 15.04 -4.95 -23.35
N ASP A 85 14.82 -3.70 -22.96
CA ASP A 85 15.61 -3.03 -21.91
C ASP A 85 14.91 -3.07 -20.55
N TRP A 86 13.63 -3.47 -20.50
CA TRP A 86 12.82 -3.42 -19.30
C TRP A 86 13.36 -4.31 -18.18
N ASP A 87 13.76 -5.53 -18.50
CA ASP A 87 14.31 -6.47 -17.51
C ASP A 87 15.59 -5.92 -16.89
N ALA A 88 16.49 -5.36 -17.71
CA ALA A 88 17.72 -4.74 -17.25
C ALA A 88 17.44 -3.56 -16.31
N VAL A 89 16.49 -2.69 -16.66
CA VAL A 89 16.07 -1.57 -15.81
C VAL A 89 15.49 -2.05 -14.48
N CYS A 90 14.71 -3.13 -14.49
CA CYS A 90 14.17 -3.71 -13.27
C CYS A 90 15.26 -4.34 -12.39
N VAL A 91 16.26 -5.00 -12.98
CA VAL A 91 17.41 -5.54 -12.26
C VAL A 91 18.25 -4.41 -11.64
N GLU A 92 18.54 -3.36 -12.40
CA GLU A 92 19.25 -2.17 -11.92
C GLU A 92 18.49 -1.52 -10.74
N ARG A 93 17.18 -1.30 -10.88
CA ARG A 93 16.35 -0.76 -9.81
C ARG A 93 16.30 -1.65 -8.57
N ALA A 94 16.29 -2.98 -8.75
CA ALA A 94 16.36 -3.91 -7.64
C ALA A 94 17.72 -3.87 -6.93
N ALA A 95 18.79 -3.46 -7.60
CA ALA A 95 20.08 -3.20 -6.97
C ALA A 95 20.08 -1.86 -6.22
N ASP A 96 19.57 -0.79 -6.85
CA ASP A 96 19.54 0.56 -6.26
C ASP A 96 18.54 0.71 -5.10
N CYS A 97 17.44 -0.03 -5.17
CA CYS A 97 16.32 0.01 -4.22
C CYS A 97 15.97 -1.40 -3.71
N GLY A 98 16.98 -2.19 -3.35
CA GLY A 98 16.83 -3.62 -3.01
C GLY A 98 16.15 -3.96 -1.69
N VAL A 99 15.77 -2.96 -0.90
CA VAL A 99 15.11 -3.18 0.39
C VAL A 99 13.71 -3.77 0.20
N VAL A 100 13.46 -4.90 0.84
CA VAL A 100 12.16 -5.57 0.87
C VAL A 100 11.66 -5.64 2.29
N LEU A 101 10.38 -5.28 2.49
CA LEU A 101 9.70 -5.35 3.77
C LEU A 101 8.67 -6.46 3.73
N ALA A 102 8.76 -7.42 4.64
CA ALA A 102 7.69 -8.37 4.90
C ALA A 102 6.88 -7.86 6.09
N CYS A 103 5.57 -7.70 5.89
CA CYS A 103 4.69 -7.14 6.90
C CYS A 103 3.67 -8.15 7.39
N GLU A 104 3.34 -8.07 8.67
CA GLU A 104 2.15 -8.68 9.23
C GLU A 104 0.94 -7.78 9.02
N THR A 105 -0.22 -8.40 8.81
CA THR A 105 -1.48 -7.67 8.68
C THR A 105 -2.14 -7.54 10.05
N ARG A 106 -2.38 -6.30 10.50
CA ARG A 106 -3.12 -6.01 11.74
C ARG A 106 -4.60 -5.72 11.44
N VAL A 107 -4.87 -5.01 10.34
CA VAL A 107 -6.22 -4.73 9.85
C VAL A 107 -6.22 -4.88 8.32
N LEU A 108 -7.28 -5.47 7.75
CA LEU A 108 -7.47 -5.56 6.31
C LEU A 108 -8.97 -5.59 5.97
N ASP A 109 -9.42 -4.62 5.17
CA ASP A 109 -10.74 -4.60 4.55
C ASP A 109 -10.63 -4.22 3.07
N LEU A 110 -10.82 -5.21 2.21
CA LEU A 110 -10.77 -5.06 0.75
C LEU A 110 -12.16 -4.86 0.12
N VAL A 111 -13.23 -4.94 0.90
CA VAL A 111 -14.62 -4.99 0.39
C VAL A 111 -15.32 -3.65 0.56
N ASP A 112 -15.37 -3.13 1.79
CA ASP A 112 -15.99 -1.83 2.10
C ASP A 112 -15.23 -1.09 3.21
N PRO A 113 -13.92 -0.81 2.99
CA PRO A 113 -13.08 -0.14 3.98
C PRO A 113 -13.69 1.18 4.46
N PRO A 114 -13.54 1.58 5.73
CA PRO A 114 -14.15 2.81 6.25
C PRO A 114 -13.65 4.06 5.52
N PRO A 115 -14.54 5.04 5.23
CA PRO A 115 -14.15 6.28 4.58
C PRO A 115 -13.48 7.25 5.56
N ILE A 116 -12.41 7.89 5.09
CA ILE A 116 -11.77 9.05 5.73
C ILE A 116 -12.01 10.25 4.82
N LEU A 117 -12.62 11.31 5.34
CA LEU A 117 -12.96 12.51 4.57
C LEU A 117 -11.77 13.46 4.51
N GLN A 118 -11.80 14.38 3.54
CA GLN A 118 -10.78 15.43 3.43
C GLN A 118 -10.67 16.26 4.71
N ASP A 119 -11.79 16.65 5.30
CA ASP A 119 -11.80 17.48 6.52
C ASP A 119 -11.15 16.75 7.71
N ASP A 120 -11.27 15.42 7.78
CA ASP A 120 -10.59 14.63 8.80
C ASP A 120 -9.08 14.68 8.63
N LEU A 121 -8.59 14.51 7.40
CA LEU A 121 -7.15 14.55 7.11
C LEU A 121 -6.59 15.95 7.36
N LEU A 122 -7.30 17.00 6.96
CA LEU A 122 -6.92 18.39 7.23
C LEU A 122 -6.90 18.68 8.73
N ALA A 123 -7.90 18.22 9.49
CA ALA A 123 -7.92 18.40 10.93
C ALA A 123 -6.79 17.63 11.64
N LEU A 124 -6.44 16.45 11.15
CA LEU A 124 -5.47 15.56 11.79
C LEU A 124 -4.01 15.90 11.44
N PHE A 125 -3.77 16.23 10.17
CA PHE A 125 -2.42 16.39 9.62
C PHE A 125 -2.12 17.82 9.17
N GLY A 126 -3.11 18.73 9.17
CA GLY A 126 -2.99 20.08 8.60
C GLY A 126 -2.95 20.10 7.07
N THR A 127 -2.89 18.94 6.43
CA THR A 127 -2.82 18.77 4.97
C THR A 127 -3.40 17.39 4.59
N VAL A 128 -3.60 17.16 3.30
CA VAL A 128 -3.90 15.82 2.77
C VAL A 128 -2.58 15.13 2.42
N PRO A 129 -2.17 14.06 3.10
CA PRO A 129 -0.89 13.39 2.83
C PRO A 129 -0.80 12.85 1.39
N ASN A 130 0.37 12.99 0.78
CA ASN A 130 0.66 12.34 -0.50
C ASN A 130 0.87 10.84 -0.28
N THR A 131 0.31 10.00 -1.16
CA THR A 131 0.41 8.54 -1.07
C THR A 131 1.75 7.98 -1.55
N ARG A 132 2.55 8.74 -2.32
CA ARG A 132 3.85 8.26 -2.84
C ARG A 132 5.00 8.34 -1.83
N THR A 133 4.98 9.36 -0.99
CA THR A 133 6.00 9.62 0.03
C THR A 133 5.26 10.01 1.30
N PRO A 134 4.63 9.04 1.99
CA PRO A 134 3.81 9.34 3.14
C PRO A 134 4.65 9.95 4.27
N PRO A 135 4.08 10.89 5.03
CA PRO A 135 4.74 11.42 6.21
C PRO A 135 4.81 10.34 7.29
N GLU A 136 5.73 10.54 8.22
CA GLU A 136 5.64 9.87 9.52
C GLU A 136 4.52 10.54 10.32
N ILE A 137 3.75 9.76 11.08
CA ILE A 137 2.65 10.25 11.90
C ILE A 137 2.91 9.87 13.36
N SER A 138 2.48 10.70 14.29
CA SER A 138 2.60 10.39 15.72
C SER A 138 1.60 9.30 16.15
N GLU A 139 1.85 8.68 17.29
CA GLU A 139 0.93 7.71 17.90
C GLU A 139 -0.46 8.31 18.13
N ALA A 140 -0.54 9.55 18.64
CA ALA A 140 -1.81 10.26 18.80
C ALA A 140 -2.53 10.50 17.47
N GLN A 141 -1.79 10.77 16.38
CA GLN A 141 -2.39 10.90 15.05
C GLN A 141 -2.89 9.56 14.54
N PHE A 142 -2.13 8.48 14.76
CA PHE A 142 -2.52 7.12 14.42
C PHE A 142 -3.80 6.71 15.14
N ASP A 143 -3.86 6.85 16.47
CA ASP A 143 -5.04 6.52 17.27
C ASP A 143 -6.27 7.29 16.82
N ARG A 144 -6.09 8.59 16.55
CA ARG A 144 -7.18 9.42 16.07
C ARG A 144 -7.67 9.00 14.69
N LEU A 145 -6.76 8.61 13.80
CA LEU A 145 -7.11 8.08 12.48
C LEU A 145 -7.93 6.79 12.60
N LEU A 146 -7.53 5.87 13.49
CA LEU A 146 -8.27 4.63 13.75
C LEU A 146 -9.66 4.91 14.33
N ALA A 147 -9.77 5.82 15.30
CA ALA A 147 -11.05 6.21 15.88
C ALA A 147 -12.02 6.78 14.83
N ILE A 148 -11.51 7.60 13.89
CA ILE A 148 -12.27 8.14 12.77
C ILE A 148 -12.77 7.03 11.84
N ALA A 149 -11.88 6.09 11.49
CA ALA A 149 -12.21 4.95 10.66
C ALA A 149 -13.27 4.05 11.32
N ASP A 150 -13.10 3.75 12.61
CA ASP A 150 -14.01 2.92 13.40
C ASP A 150 -15.41 3.51 13.49
N ALA A 151 -15.51 4.81 13.76
CA ALA A 151 -16.79 5.52 13.82
C ALA A 151 -17.57 5.50 12.49
N ARG A 152 -16.90 5.21 11.37
CA ARG A 152 -17.50 5.20 10.03
C ARG A 152 -17.42 3.83 9.35
N ARG A 153 -17.09 2.77 10.08
CA ARG A 153 -17.19 1.41 9.55
C ARG A 153 -18.63 1.16 9.06
N PRO A 154 -18.82 0.72 7.82
CA PRO A 154 -20.14 0.38 7.31
C PRO A 154 -20.75 -0.73 8.17
N THR A 155 -21.80 -0.44 8.92
CA THR A 155 -22.55 -1.42 9.72
C THR A 155 -23.47 -2.20 8.78
N GLU A 156 -23.10 -3.45 8.40
CA GLU A 156 -23.89 -4.56 7.78
C GLU A 156 -24.95 -4.27 6.68
N ARG A 157 -25.28 -3.02 6.37
CA ARG A 157 -26.48 -2.59 5.64
C ARG A 157 -26.35 -2.72 4.12
N ASN A 158 -25.19 -3.18 3.62
CA ASN A 158 -24.95 -3.47 2.21
C ASN A 158 -24.99 -4.98 1.88
N ALA A 159 -25.12 -5.88 2.86
CA ALA A 159 -25.32 -7.31 2.59
C ALA A 159 -26.65 -7.58 1.84
N LEU A 160 -27.67 -6.74 2.06
CA LEU A 160 -28.99 -6.86 1.44
C LEU A 160 -29.12 -6.23 0.03
N ARG A 161 -28.08 -5.55 -0.47
CA ARG A 161 -28.10 -4.94 -1.82
C ARG A 161 -27.35 -5.75 -2.89
N ARG A 162 -26.84 -6.93 -2.55
CA ARG A 162 -26.16 -7.85 -3.48
C ARG A 162 -26.92 -9.16 -3.73
N ALA A 163 -28.16 -9.26 -3.25
CA ALA A 163 -29.06 -10.39 -3.48
C ALA A 163 -30.25 -10.03 -4.39
N ALA A 164 -30.15 -8.97 -5.19
CA ALA A 164 -31.13 -8.61 -6.22
C ALA A 164 -30.44 -8.51 -7.58
#